data_AF-A0A1G2XV82-F1
#
_entry.id   AF-A0A1G2XV82-F1
#
_cell.length_a   1.000
_cell.length_b   1.000
_cell.length_c   1.000
_cell.angle_alpha   90.00
_cell.angle_beta   90.00
_cell.angle_gamma   90.00
#
_symmetry.space_group_name_H-M   'P 1'
#
loop_
_entity.id
_entity.type
_entity.pdbx_description
1 polymer ?
#
loop_
_entity_poly.entity_id
_entity_poly.type
_entity_poly.pdbx_seq_one_letter_code
_entity_poly.pdbx_strand_id
1 'polypeptide(L)' 'MQKTGAAKFKEQCLSLPGKVDKNGIITKHGNPVAKLVSIEVQSSELMGKLKGKIKIKGDIMSTGLKWHAQP' A
#
# COMPACT_ATOMS: atom_id res chain seq x y z
N MET A 1 -4.33 19.27 0.00
CA MET A 1 -5.46 18.37 0.32
C MET A 1 -6.73 18.93 -0.30
N GLN A 2 -7.28 18.30 -1.34
CA GLN A 2 -8.49 18.79 -2.02
C GLN A 2 -9.76 18.40 -1.26
N LYS A 3 -10.78 19.28 -1.27
CA LYS A 3 -12.11 19.03 -0.70
C LYS A 3 -13.16 19.13 -1.79
N THR A 4 -14.02 18.11 -1.92
CA THR A 4 -15.08 18.05 -2.94
C THR A 4 -16.41 17.68 -2.28
N GLY A 5 -17.48 18.39 -2.64
CA GLY A 5 -18.83 18.03 -2.18
C GLY A 5 -19.33 16.73 -2.80
N ALA A 6 -20.16 15.97 -2.10
CA ALA A 6 -20.65 14.66 -2.53
C ALA A 6 -21.39 14.69 -3.88
N ALA A 7 -22.12 15.77 -4.17
CA ALA A 7 -22.78 15.97 -5.47
C ALA A 7 -21.75 16.09 -6.61
N LYS A 8 -20.74 16.94 -6.43
CA LYS A 8 -19.65 17.14 -7.39
C LYS A 8 -18.76 15.90 -7.53
N PHE A 9 -18.56 15.17 -6.44
CA PHE A 9 -17.88 13.87 -6.46
C PHE A 9 -18.65 12.86 -7.33
N LYS A 10 -19.98 12.78 -7.17
CA LYS A 10 -20.82 11.88 -7.97
C LYS A 10 -20.75 12.22 -9.46
N GLU A 11 -20.80 13.50 -9.81
CA GLU A 11 -20.71 13.99 -11.20
C GLU A 11 -19.35 13.67 -11.85
N GLN A 12 -18.26 13.78 -11.09
CA GLN A 12 -16.89 13.73 -11.62
C GLN A 12 -16.12 12.47 -11.23
N CYS A 13 -16.79 11.46 -10.67
CA CYS A 13 -16.21 10.32 -9.96
C CYS A 13 -15.10 9.62 -10.76
N LEU A 14 -15.31 9.40 -12.07
CA LEU A 14 -14.35 8.71 -12.92
C LEU A 14 -13.14 9.58 -13.31
N SER A 15 -13.29 10.91 -13.34
CA SER A 15 -12.22 11.84 -13.74
C SER A 15 -11.37 12.32 -12.56
N LEU A 16 -11.87 12.16 -11.33
CA LEU A 16 -11.24 12.62 -10.10
C LEU A 16 -9.96 11.85 -9.72
N PRO A 17 -9.87 10.51 -9.84
CA PRO A 17 -8.68 9.75 -9.48
C PRO A 17 -7.40 10.22 -10.19
N GLY A 18 -7.50 10.68 -11.45
CA GLY A 18 -6.36 11.21 -12.20
C GLY A 18 -5.98 12.66 -11.86
N LYS A 19 -6.80 13.39 -11.10
CA LYS A 19 -6.64 14.82 -10.79
C LYS A 19 -6.32 15.10 -9.31
N VAL A 20 -6.51 14.12 -8.43
CA VAL A 20 -6.29 14.29 -6.99
C VAL A 20 -4.86 13.87 -6.66
N ASP A 21 -4.03 14.84 -6.28
CA ASP A 21 -2.70 14.58 -5.72
C ASP A 21 -2.81 13.84 -4.39
N LYS A 22 -2.59 12.52 -4.44
CA LYS A 22 -2.44 11.55 -3.34
C LYS A 22 -3.60 11.39 -2.35
N ASN A 23 -4.30 12.46 -1.96
CA ASN A 23 -5.35 12.46 -0.95
C ASN A 23 -6.38 13.60 -1.14
N GLY A 24 -7.68 13.29 -0.98
CA GLY A 24 -8.79 14.23 -0.98
C GLY A 24 -9.87 13.89 0.06
N ILE A 25 -10.73 14.86 0.40
CA ILE A 25 -11.86 14.67 1.32
C ILE A 25 -13.17 14.94 0.57
N ILE A 26 -14.13 14.04 0.73
CA ILE A 26 -15.50 14.21 0.24
C ILE A 26 -16.36 14.71 1.39
N THR A 27 -17.10 15.81 1.16
CA THR A 27 -17.98 16.41 2.16
C THR A 27 -19.45 16.31 1.76
N LYS A 28 -20.36 16.23 2.73
CA LYS A 28 -21.81 16.33 2.53
C LYS A 28 -22.33 17.41 3.49
N HIS A 29 -22.92 18.47 2.94
CA HIS A 29 -23.34 19.66 3.72
C HIS A 29 -22.22 20.22 4.61
N GLY A 30 -20.99 20.31 4.08
CA GLY A 30 -19.82 20.81 4.82
C GLY A 30 -19.14 19.79 5.73
N ASN A 31 -19.82 18.70 6.08
CA ASN A 31 -19.27 17.67 6.95
C ASN A 31 -18.44 16.65 6.16
N PRO A 32 -17.23 16.29 6.60
CA PRO A 32 -16.43 15.24 5.97
C PRO A 32 -17.11 13.87 6.13
N VAL A 33 -17.29 13.15 5.03
CA VAL A 33 -17.99 11.85 5.01
C VAL A 33 -17.15 10.72 4.41
N ALA A 34 -16.15 11.02 3.59
CA ALA A 34 -15.24 10.03 3.03
C ALA A 34 -13.89 10.64 2.66
N LYS A 35 -12.88 9.79 2.52
CA LYS A 35 -11.54 10.16 2.07
C LYS A 35 -11.25 9.45 0.74
N LEU A 36 -10.75 10.20 -0.23
CA LEU A 36 -10.16 9.65 -1.44
C LEU A 36 -8.66 9.48 -1.19
N VAL A 37 -8.17 8.25 -1.30
CA VAL A 37 -6.76 7.92 -1.15
C VAL A 37 -6.31 7.19 -2.42
N SER A 38 -5.10 7.46 -2.88
CA SER A 38 -4.51 6.67 -3.96
C SER A 38 -4.32 5.22 -3.49
N ILE A 39 -4.59 4.26 -4.38
CA ILE A 39 -4.25 2.86 -4.13
C ILE A 39 -2.73 2.76 -4.32
N GLU A 40 -2.00 2.68 -3.22
CA GLU A 40 -0.58 2.40 -3.25
C GLU A 40 -0.38 0.91 -3.54
N VAL A 41 0.37 0.59 -4.59
CA VAL A 41 0.91 -0.76 -4.77
C VAL A 41 2.05 -0.91 -3.77
N GLN A 42 1.70 -1.21 -2.53
CA GLN A 42 2.68 -1.42 -1.46
C GLN A 42 3.49 -2.69 -1.77
N SER A 43 4.67 -2.47 -2.33
CA SER A 43 5.71 -3.50 -2.42
C SER A 43 7.11 -2.88 -2.34
N SER A 44 7.30 -1.66 -2.87
CA SER A 44 8.62 -1.02 -2.89
C SER A 44 9.05 -0.39 -1.56
N GLU A 45 8.11 0.08 -0.74
CA GLU A 45 8.48 0.82 0.48
C GLU A 45 9.15 -0.07 1.54
N LEU A 46 8.82 -1.36 1.58
CA LEU A 46 9.38 -2.32 2.53
C LEU A 46 10.63 -3.03 1.98
N MET A 47 10.79 -3.12 0.66
CA MET A 47 11.97 -3.71 0.05
C MET A 47 13.24 -2.95 0.48
N GLY A 48 14.19 -3.68 1.06
CA GLY A 48 15.49 -3.14 1.45
C GLY A 48 15.51 -2.32 2.75
N LYS A 49 14.38 -2.10 3.44
CA LYS A 49 14.35 -1.38 4.74
C LYS A 49 15.24 -2.01 5.82
N LEU A 50 15.48 -3.32 5.71
CA LEU A 50 16.33 -4.09 6.61
C LEU A 50 17.67 -4.50 5.99
N LYS A 51 18.03 -3.96 4.81
CA LYS A 51 19.33 -4.23 4.17
C LYS A 51 20.46 -3.85 5.13
N GLY A 52 21.37 -4.79 5.39
CA GLY A 52 22.49 -4.60 6.31
C GLY A 52 22.12 -4.60 7.80
N LYS A 53 20.83 -4.71 8.15
CA LYS A 53 20.37 -4.78 9.55
C LYS A 53 20.07 -6.20 10.03
N ILE A 54 20.01 -7.17 9.12
CA ILE A 54 19.76 -8.58 9.42
C ILE A 54 21.08 -9.36 9.34
N LYS A 55 21.30 -10.24 10.31
CA LYS A 55 22.38 -11.24 10.29
C LYS A 55 21.76 -12.64 10.20
N ILE A 56 22.14 -13.40 9.18
CA ILE A 56 21.77 -14.82 9.07
C ILE A 56 22.49 -15.57 10.18
N LYS A 57 21.75 -16.36 10.96
CA LYS A 57 22.29 -17.29 11.97
C LYS A 57 21.98 -18.71 11.51
N GLY A 58 23.02 -19.49 11.20
CA GLY A 58 22.87 -20.85 10.68
C GLY A 58 22.69 -20.88 9.15
N ASP A 59 22.36 -22.07 8.64
CA ASP A 59 22.08 -22.28 7.22
C ASP A 59 20.57 -22.21 6.97
N ILE A 60 20.11 -21.08 6.42
CA ILE A 60 18.70 -20.84 6.10
C ILE A 60 18.25 -21.57 4.82
N MET A 61 19.19 -22.11 4.05
CA MET A 61 18.89 -22.92 2.87
C MET A 61 18.81 -24.41 3.23
N SER A 62 19.16 -24.78 4.46
CA SER A 62 18.98 -26.13 4.98
C SER A 62 17.54 -26.38 5.38
N THR A 63 17.07 -27.61 5.16
CA THR A 63 15.81 -28.11 5.74
C THR A 63 15.96 -28.58 7.18
N GLY A 64 17.20 -28.62 7.72
CA GLY A 64 17.51 -29.22 9.01
C GLY A 64 17.44 -30.74 9.03
N LEU A 65 17.06 -31.38 7.92
CA LEU A 65 16.95 -32.83 7.81
C LEU A 65 18.26 -33.42 7.27
N LYS A 66 18.77 -34.45 7.95
CA LYS A 66 19.83 -35.30 7.41
C LYS A 66 19.18 -36.39 6.57
N TRP A 67 19.43 -36.37 5.26
CA TRP A 67 18.94 -37.40 4.34
C TRP A 67 20.00 -38.48 4.17
N HIS A 68 19.68 -39.71 4.56
CA HIS A 68 20.51 -40.89 4.30
C HIS A 68 19.97 -41.58 3.03
N ALA A 69 20.39 -41.08 1.87
CA ALA A 69 20.13 -41.78 0.62
C ALA A 69 20.93 -43.10 0.62
N GLN A 70 20.24 -44.23 0.42
CA GLN A 70 20.92 -45.50 0.15
C GLN A 70 21.51 -45.50 -1.28
N PRO A 71 22.60 -46.25 -1.53
CA PRO A 71 23.24 -46.33 -2.85
C PRO A 71 22.30 -46.82 -3.96
#